data_AF-A0A7C2WZY6-F1
#
_entry.id   AF-A0A7C2WZY6-F1
#
_cell.length_a   1.000
_cell.length_b   1.000
_cell.length_c   1.000
_cell.angle_alpha   90.00
_cell.angle_beta   90.00
_cell.angle_gamma   90.00
#
_symmetry.space_group_name_H-M   'P 1'
#
loop_
_entity.id
_entity.type
_entity.pdbx_description
1 polymer ?
#
loop_
_entity_poly.entity_id
_entity_poly.type
_entity_poly.pdbx_seq_one_letter_code
_entity_poly.pdbx_strand_id
1 'polypeptide(L)' 'MKTKLNLTINSKLIPRSKLFAKKKGKSVSQLVEELLEKELEKDKINFTDKWLGELNLIEGEDARFKYLKERYNL' A
#
# COMPACT_ATOMS: atom_id res chain seq x y z
N MET A 1 -12.31 -12.61 1.51
CA MET A 1 -12.47 -13.45 0.29
C MET A 1 -11.14 -13.45 -0.46
N LYS A 2 -10.75 -14.54 -1.13
CA LYS A 2 -9.48 -14.60 -1.89
C LYS A 2 -9.72 -14.47 -3.39
N THR A 3 -8.87 -13.71 -4.07
CA THR A 3 -8.90 -13.50 -5.53
C THR A 3 -7.67 -14.13 -6.16
N LYS A 4 -7.81 -14.73 -7.35
CA LYS A 4 -6.67 -15.31 -8.07
C LYS A 4 -5.82 -14.18 -8.68
N LEU A 5 -4.52 -14.20 -8.40
CA LEU A 5 -3.52 -13.33 -9.02
C LEU A 5 -2.54 -14.18 -9.82
N ASN A 6 -2.34 -13.84 -11.10
CA ASN A 6 -1.32 -14.46 -11.94
C ASN A 6 -0.04 -13.63 -11.86
N LEU A 7 1.09 -14.28 -11.58
CA LEU A 7 2.39 -13.63 -11.42
C LEU A 7 3.40 -14.21 -12.39
N THR A 8 4.23 -13.35 -12.97
CA THR A 8 5.42 -13.77 -13.72
C THR A 8 6.57 -13.93 -12.74
N ILE A 9 7.20 -15.10 -12.70
CA ILE A 9 8.33 -15.40 -11.82
C ILE A 9 9.37 -16.21 -12.57
N ASN A 10 10.64 -16.09 -12.17
CA ASN A 10 11.71 -16.94 -12.67
C ASN A 10 11.38 -18.43 -12.39
N SER A 11 11.38 -19.25 -13.45
CA SER A 11 11.02 -20.68 -13.38
C SER A 11 11.89 -21.46 -12.40
N LYS A 12 13.15 -21.06 -12.21
CA LYS A 12 14.08 -21.68 -11.25
C LYS A 12 13.65 -21.50 -9.79
N LEU A 13 12.84 -20.48 -9.50
CA LEU A 13 12.34 -20.21 -8.15
C LEU A 13 11.14 -21.08 -7.79
N ILE A 14 10.34 -21.53 -8.75
CA ILE A 14 9.11 -22.32 -8.51
C ILE A 14 9.37 -23.55 -7.60
N PRO A 15 10.32 -24.46 -7.91
CA PRO A 15 10.55 -25.63 -7.07
C PRO A 15 11.11 -25.26 -5.69
N ARG A 16 11.97 -24.23 -5.62
CA ARG A 16 12.56 -23.75 -4.36
C ARG A 16 11.49 -23.14 -3.44
N SER A 17 10.60 -22.31 -3.99
CA SER A 17 9.51 -21.68 -3.26
C SER A 17 8.51 -22.71 -2.74
N LYS A 18 8.17 -23.74 -3.53
CA LYS A 18 7.31 -24.85 -3.09
C LYS A 18 7.94 -25.63 -1.93
N LEU A 19 9.22 -25.98 -2.04
CA LEU A 19 9.94 -26.71 -1.00
C LEU A 19 10.05 -25.88 0.29
N PHE A 20 10.33 -24.59 0.17
CA PHE A 20 10.39 -23.67 1.29
C PHE A 20 9.03 -23.53 1.99
N ALA A 21 7.94 -23.34 1.23
CA ALA A 21 6.60 -23.22 1.77
C ALA A 21 6.18 -24.53 2.48
N LYS A 22 6.47 -25.69 1.87
CA LYS A 22 6.19 -27.01 2.48
C LYS A 22 6.94 -27.19 3.81
N LYS A 23 8.23 -26.80 3.89
CA LYS A 23 9.00 -26.84 5.14
C LYS A 23 8.38 -25.99 6.25
N LYS A 24 7.67 -24.91 5.90
CA LYS A 24 6.96 -24.03 6.82
C LYS A 24 5.50 -24.42 7.06
N GLY A 25 5.02 -25.54 6.49
CA GLY A 25 3.62 -25.96 6.59
C GLY A 25 2.64 -25.03 5.86
N LYS A 26 3.11 -24.24 4.89
CA LYS A 26 2.32 -23.24 4.16
C LYS A 26 2.28 -23.53 2.66
N SER A 27 1.30 -22.93 1.98
CA SER A 27 1.29 -22.89 0.51
C SER A 27 2.15 -21.74 -0.01
N VAL A 28 2.52 -21.79 -1.29
CA VAL A 28 3.25 -20.68 -1.94
C VAL A 28 2.37 -19.42 -2.00
N SER A 29 1.06 -19.56 -2.23
CA SER A 29 0.14 -18.41 -2.25
C SER A 29 0.06 -17.74 -0.88
N GLN A 30 -0.01 -18.52 0.19
CA GLN A 30 0.00 -17.99 1.56
C GLN A 30 1.34 -17.30 1.88
N LEU A 31 2.46 -17.87 1.44
CA LEU A 31 3.77 -17.25 1.63
C LEU A 31 3.86 -15.88 0.92
N VAL A 32 3.33 -15.79 -0.31
CA VAL A 32 3.32 -14.55 -1.08
C VAL A 32 2.39 -13.52 -0.43
N GLU A 33 1.20 -13.93 0.01
CA GLU A 33 0.24 -13.07 0.72
C GLU A 33 0.87 -12.46 1.98
N GLU A 34 1.50 -13.26 2.84
CA GLU A 34 2.17 -12.78 4.06
C GLU A 34 3.34 -11.83 3.77
N LEU A 35 4.12 -12.09 2.71
CA LEU A 35 5.22 -11.21 2.32
C LEU A 35 4.69 -9.87 1.78
N LEU A 36 3.62 -9.89 1.00
CA LEU A 36 2.98 -8.68 0.48
C LEU A 36 2.34 -7.87 1.60
N GLU A 37 1.62 -8.51 2.54
CA GLU A 37 1.05 -7.83 3.71
C GLU A 37 2.14 -7.15 4.53
N LYS A 38 3.23 -7.87 4.82
CA LYS A 38 4.35 -7.32 5.59
C LYS A 38 5.01 -6.13 4.89
N GLU A 39 5.16 -6.16 3.57
CA GLU A 39 5.77 -5.05 2.83
C GLU A 39 4.82 -3.85 2.75
N LEU A 40 3.53 -4.10 2.50
CA LEU A 40 2.50 -3.06 2.47
C LEU A 40 2.26 -2.43 3.85
N GLU A 41 2.49 -3.16 4.95
CA GLU A 41 2.46 -2.61 6.31
C GLU A 41 3.62 -1.65 6.57
N LYS A 42 4.79 -1.85 5.95
CA LYS A 42 5.89 -0.87 6.02
C LYS A 42 5.58 0.38 5.21
N ASP A 43 4.90 0.22 4.08
CA ASP A 43 4.44 1.32 3.22
C ASP A 43 3.19 2.03 3.76
N LYS A 44 2.59 1.56 4.87
CA LYS A 44 1.60 2.38 5.58
C LYS A 44 2.33 3.59 6.16
N ILE A 45 2.32 4.67 5.37
CA ILE A 45 2.63 6.01 5.84
C ILE A 45 1.79 6.21 7.09
N ASN A 46 2.45 6.37 8.23
CA ASN A 46 1.79 6.66 9.49
C ASN A 46 0.88 7.88 9.27
N PHE A 47 -0.32 7.90 9.86
CA PHE A 47 -1.25 9.01 9.67
C PHE A 47 -0.57 10.37 9.95
N THR A 48 0.32 10.42 10.95
CA THR A 48 1.17 11.57 11.26
C THR A 48 2.16 11.93 10.15
N ASP A 49 2.78 10.95 9.49
CA ASP A 49 3.77 11.19 8.43
C ASP A 49 3.10 11.59 7.10
N LYS A 50 1.86 11.14 6.86
CA LYS A 50 1.07 11.51 5.68
C LYS A 50 0.61 12.96 5.72
N TRP A 51 0.34 13.46 6.92
CA TRP A 51 -0.23 14.78 7.14
C TRP A 51 0.75 15.78 7.79
N LEU A 52 1.96 15.33 8.16
CA LEU A 52 3.17 16.10 8.48
C LEU A 52 3.01 17.40 9.29
N GLY A 53 1.91 17.56 10.04
CA GLY A 53 1.59 18.81 10.75
C GLY A 53 1.31 20.03 9.85
N GLU A 54 1.43 19.92 8.53
CA GLU A 54 1.26 21.03 7.59
C GLU A 54 0.14 20.71 6.60
N LEU A 55 -1.03 21.29 6.89
CA LEU A 55 -2.17 21.32 5.97
C LEU A 55 -1.84 22.24 4.80
N ASN A 56 -1.31 21.67 3.71
CA ASN A 56 -1.12 22.40 2.48
C ASN A 56 -2.47 22.58 1.77
N LEU A 57 -2.89 23.85 1.62
CA LEU A 57 -4.07 24.20 0.84
C LEU A 57 -3.84 23.83 -0.62
N ILE A 58 -4.71 22.96 -1.14
CA ILE A 58 -4.76 22.70 -2.57
C ILE A 58 -5.43 23.91 -3.21
N GLU A 59 -4.68 24.69 -3.97
CA GLU A 59 -5.20 25.88 -4.66
C GLU A 59 -6.25 25.46 -5.70
N GLY A 60 -7.48 25.95 -5.53
CA GLY A 60 -8.57 25.76 -6.48
C GLY A 60 -9.07 27.10 -7.00
N GLU A 61 -9.40 27.18 -8.29
CA GLU A 61 -9.92 28.43 -8.89
C GLU A 61 -11.43 28.64 -8.66
N ASP A 62 -12.11 27.68 -8.03
CA ASP A 62 -13.56 27.72 -7.76
C ASP A 62 -13.95 28.94 -6.92
N ALA A 63 -15.08 29.57 -7.26
CA ALA A 63 -15.66 30.68 -6.51
C ALA A 63 -15.86 30.34 -5.02
N ARG A 64 -16.19 29.09 -4.70
CA ARG A 64 -16.31 28.62 -3.32
C ARG A 64 -14.97 28.64 -2.58
N PHE A 65 -13.88 28.29 -3.25
CA PHE A 65 -12.54 28.29 -2.66
C PHE A 65 -12.09 29.73 -2.34
N LYS A 66 -12.30 30.67 -3.26
CA LYS A 66 -11.97 32.09 -3.05
C LYS A 66 -12.69 32.69 -1.84
N TYR A 67 -14.00 32.43 -1.72
CA TYR A 67 -14.80 32.87 -0.57
C TYR A 67 -14.27 32.31 0.75
N LEU A 68 -13.93 31.02 0.79
CA LEU A 68 -13.42 30.39 2.01
C LEU A 68 -12.01 30.88 2.36
N LYS A 69 -11.15 31.11 1.36
CA LYS A 69 -9.80 31.64 1.55
C LYS A 69 -9.84 33.02 2.22
N GLU A 70 -10.69 33.90 1.71
CA GLU A 70 -10.88 35.24 2.26
C GLU A 70 -11.53 35.22 3.66
N ARG A 71 -12.57 34.40 3.86
CA ARG A 71 -13.30 34.32 5.14
C ARG A 71 -12.46 33.81 6.30
N TYR A 72 -11.57 32.85 6.03
CA TYR A 72 -10.77 32.18 7.07
C TYR A 72 -9.30 32.63 7.08
N ASN A 73 -8.91 33.58 6.21
CA ASN A 73 -7.57 34.11 6.08
C ASN A 73 -6.50 33.00 5.89
N LEU A 74 -6.82 32.07 4.97
CA LEU A 74 -6.04 30.88 4.61
C LEU A 74 -4.96 31.18 3.57
#